data_AF-A0A1I6Z873-F1
#
_entry.id   AF-A0A1I6Z873-F1
#
_cell.length_a   1.000
_cell.length_b   1.000
_cell.length_c   1.000
_cell.angle_alpha   90.00
_cell.angle_beta   90.00
_cell.angle_gamma   90.00
#
_symmetry.space_group_name_H-M   'P 1'
#
loop_
_entity.id
_entity.type
_entity.pdbx_description
1 polymer ?
#
loop_
_entity_poly.entity_id
_entity_poly.type
_entity_poly.pdbx_seq_one_letter_code
_entity_poly.pdbx_strand_id
1 'polypeptide(L)'
;MDIQLNFVNRSNDANNSNIVIFQKNVATDFDELAIAWKVIRNCGQGDNHPFKFPMTMSVSASDSYGNYMPQQTATNGQVFQIVRSTSGDVLTLGTDPGNSSEVQVRNDLPNGATNATIYKDGSPLATKTSIAPGQKAVFQFKPTLWIGVASQIEQGALLNSAVISDINTELSLLGIASADVVMTGGGPGPRSLPFTFRLEHVVMA
;
A
#
# COMPACT_ATOMS: atom_id res chain seq x y z
N MET A 1 7.69 14.77 4.34
CA MET A 1 7.11 14.83 5.69
C MET A 1 6.01 13.79 5.74
N ASP A 2 5.94 13.00 6.80
CA ASP A 2 4.91 11.96 6.94
C ASP A 2 3.64 12.55 7.54
N ILE A 3 2.50 12.03 7.10
CA ILE A 3 1.19 12.47 7.59
C ILE A 3 0.89 11.72 8.89
N GLN A 4 0.60 12.46 9.96
CA GLN A 4 0.27 11.87 11.26
C GLN A 4 -1.22 11.52 11.30
N LEU A 5 -1.55 10.24 11.37
CA LEU A 5 -2.94 9.79 11.41
C LEU A 5 -3.25 9.11 12.74
N ASN A 6 -4.50 9.20 13.14
CA ASN A 6 -4.98 8.53 14.34
C ASN A 6 -6.33 7.89 14.06
N PHE A 7 -6.38 6.56 14.08
CA PHE A 7 -7.65 5.86 13.93
C PHE A 7 -8.44 5.98 15.22
N VAL A 8 -9.73 6.32 15.15
CA VAL A 8 -10.62 6.43 16.31
C VAL A 8 -11.84 5.55 16.10
N ASN A 9 -12.03 4.55 16.96
CA ASN A 9 -13.19 3.68 16.88
C ASN A 9 -14.36 4.28 17.67
N ARG A 10 -15.34 4.85 16.97
CA ARG A 10 -16.64 5.26 17.54
C ARG A 10 -17.79 4.42 16.99
N SER A 11 -17.47 3.22 16.48
CA SER A 11 -18.47 2.26 16.00
C SER A 11 -19.19 1.58 17.16
N ASN A 12 -20.25 0.85 16.85
CA ASN A 12 -20.94 -0.07 17.74
C ASN A 12 -20.50 -1.53 17.50
N ASP A 13 -19.31 -1.75 16.94
CA ASP A 13 -18.85 -3.10 16.60
C ASP A 13 -18.54 -3.95 17.83
N ALA A 14 -19.45 -4.87 18.13
CA ALA A 14 -19.26 -5.84 19.21
C ALA A 14 -18.28 -6.97 18.83
N ASN A 15 -18.00 -7.18 17.54
CA ASN A 15 -17.12 -8.25 17.06
C ASN A 15 -15.64 -7.86 17.05
N ASN A 16 -15.32 -6.59 17.33
CA ASN A 16 -13.96 -6.05 17.34
C ASN A 16 -13.19 -6.41 16.05
N SER A 17 -13.83 -6.09 14.93
CA SER A 17 -13.36 -6.45 13.60
C SER A 17 -12.04 -5.75 13.28
N ASN A 18 -11.21 -6.38 12.45
CA ASN A 18 -9.97 -5.77 12.01
C ASN A 18 -10.24 -4.67 10.98
N ILE A 19 -9.49 -3.58 11.10
CA ILE A 19 -9.51 -2.48 10.17
C ILE A 19 -8.32 -2.64 9.23
N VAL A 20 -8.61 -2.75 7.94
CA VAL A 20 -7.62 -2.95 6.89
C VAL A 20 -7.45 -1.67 6.11
N ILE A 21 -6.19 -1.26 5.96
CA ILE A 21 -5.77 -0.06 5.27
C ILE A 21 -4.79 -0.43 4.16
N PHE A 22 -5.04 0.07 2.96
CA PHE A 22 -4.16 -0.14 1.79
C PHE A 22 -4.19 1.05 0.83
N GLN A 23 -3.36 1.00 -0.21
CA GLN A 23 -3.47 1.89 -1.37
C GLN A 23 -3.67 1.06 -2.64
N LYS A 24 -4.38 1.63 -3.61
CA LYS A 24 -4.51 1.05 -4.95
C LYS A 24 -3.41 1.63 -5.83
N ASN A 25 -2.69 0.77 -6.54
CA ASN A 25 -1.91 1.24 -7.67
C ASN A 25 -2.88 1.65 -8.78
N VAL A 26 -2.73 2.86 -9.31
CA VAL A 26 -3.58 3.40 -10.39
C VAL A 26 -2.92 3.31 -11.77
N ALA A 27 -1.73 2.72 -11.86
CA ALA A 27 -1.09 2.40 -13.13
C ALA A 27 -1.97 1.46 -13.97
N THR A 28 -1.89 1.58 -15.29
CA THR A 28 -2.85 1.03 -16.25
C THR A 28 -2.81 -0.50 -16.45
N ASP A 29 -2.00 -1.24 -15.70
CA ASP A 29 -1.85 -2.70 -15.86
C ASP A 29 -2.55 -3.46 -14.71
N PHE A 30 -3.44 -4.40 -15.08
CA PHE A 30 -4.45 -4.99 -14.19
C PHE A 30 -4.00 -6.21 -13.36
N ASP A 31 -2.69 -6.49 -13.29
CA ASP A 31 -2.15 -7.72 -12.64
C ASP A 31 -1.48 -7.47 -11.28
N GLU A 32 -1.79 -6.35 -10.64
CA GLU A 32 -1.15 -6.00 -9.37
C GLU A 32 -2.01 -6.31 -8.17
N LEU A 33 -1.39 -6.99 -7.20
CA LEU A 33 -2.03 -7.38 -5.96
C LEU A 33 -1.81 -6.27 -4.93
N ALA A 34 -2.90 -5.61 -4.53
CA ALA A 34 -2.87 -4.68 -3.40
C ALA A 34 -2.52 -5.43 -2.12
N ILE A 35 -1.78 -4.79 -1.23
CA ILE A 35 -1.34 -5.38 0.03
C ILE A 35 -2.03 -4.68 1.19
N ALA A 36 -2.44 -5.43 2.21
CA ALA A 36 -2.92 -4.92 3.48
C ALA A 36 -1.79 -4.21 4.23
N TRP A 37 -1.47 -2.99 3.80
CA TRP A 37 -0.30 -2.23 4.26
C TRP A 37 -0.31 -2.00 5.78
N LYS A 38 -1.48 -1.69 6.34
CA LYS A 38 -1.67 -1.56 7.80
C LYS A 38 -2.95 -2.27 8.20
N VAL A 39 -2.86 -3.09 9.26
CA VAL A 39 -4.03 -3.76 9.85
C VAL A 39 -4.09 -3.39 11.33
N ILE A 40 -5.16 -2.71 11.72
CA ILE A 40 -5.44 -2.36 13.12
C ILE A 40 -6.33 -3.44 13.68
N ARG A 41 -5.82 -4.17 14.68
CA ARG A 41 -6.52 -5.26 15.36
C ARG A 41 -6.88 -4.84 16.77
N ASN A 42 -7.98 -5.38 17.29
CA ASN A 42 -8.39 -5.25 18.69
C ASN A 42 -8.52 -3.79 19.19
N CYS A 43 -8.97 -2.85 18.34
CA CYS A 43 -9.21 -1.46 18.75
C CYS A 43 -10.67 -1.33 19.22
N GLY A 44 -10.88 -1.28 20.54
CA GLY A 44 -12.21 -1.28 21.15
C GLY A 44 -13.01 0.00 20.90
N GLN A 45 -14.30 -0.02 21.24
CA GLN A 45 -15.15 1.16 21.15
C GLN A 45 -14.63 2.25 22.10
N GLY A 46 -14.40 3.45 21.57
CA GLY A 46 -13.81 4.58 22.28
C GLY A 46 -12.28 4.65 22.22
N ASP A 47 -11.61 3.56 21.80
CA ASP A 47 -10.16 3.52 21.69
C ASP A 47 -9.66 4.20 20.41
N ASN A 48 -8.35 4.45 20.39
CA ASN A 48 -7.66 4.96 19.21
C ASN A 48 -6.36 4.20 18.91
N HIS A 49 -5.85 4.39 17.70
CA HIS A 49 -4.60 3.82 17.23
C HIS A 49 -3.83 4.85 16.38
N PRO A 50 -2.78 5.49 16.92
CA PRO A 50 -1.94 6.39 16.15
C PRO A 50 -1.07 5.63 15.15
N PHE A 51 -0.92 6.15 13.95
CA PHE A 51 -0.03 5.61 12.92
C PHE A 51 0.45 6.72 11.98
N LYS A 52 1.57 6.47 11.30
CA LYS A 52 2.13 7.39 10.31
C LYS A 52 1.80 6.90 8.93
N PHE A 53 1.43 7.81 8.05
CA PHE A 53 1.36 7.57 6.62
C PHE A 53 2.60 8.20 5.97
N PRO A 54 3.59 7.38 5.58
CA PRO A 54 4.83 7.88 5.02
C PRO A 54 4.57 8.46 3.64
N MET A 55 5.32 9.49 3.28
CA MET A 55 5.33 10.00 1.90
C MET A 55 6.49 9.45 1.08
N THR A 56 7.51 8.93 1.75
CA THR A 56 8.64 8.25 1.11
C THR A 56 8.28 6.82 0.73
N MET A 57 8.76 6.38 -0.42
CA MET A 57 8.63 5.01 -0.90
C MET A 57 10.02 4.39 -1.06
N SER A 58 10.07 3.08 -1.09
CA SER A 58 11.24 2.32 -1.51
C SER A 58 10.82 1.19 -2.45
N VAL A 59 11.74 0.72 -3.28
CA VAL A 59 11.55 -0.43 -4.16
C VAL A 59 12.57 -1.52 -3.89
N SER A 60 12.17 -2.76 -4.10
CA SER A 60 13.06 -3.92 -4.18
C SER A 60 12.58 -4.84 -5.30
N ALA A 61 13.43 -5.77 -5.69
CA ALA A 61 13.10 -6.86 -6.59
C ALA A 61 13.42 -8.21 -5.94
N SER A 62 12.69 -9.24 -6.35
CA SER A 62 12.95 -10.63 -5.95
C SER A 62 12.97 -11.56 -7.16
N ASP A 63 13.70 -12.66 -7.03
CA ASP A 63 13.78 -13.70 -8.05
C ASP A 63 12.84 -14.89 -7.74
N SER A 64 12.80 -15.87 -8.64
CA SER A 64 11.99 -17.08 -8.48
C SER A 64 12.46 -18.04 -7.37
N TYR A 65 13.63 -17.80 -6.78
CA TYR A 65 14.22 -18.62 -5.73
C TYR A 65 13.97 -18.05 -4.32
N GLY A 66 13.25 -16.94 -4.23
CA GLY A 66 12.95 -16.28 -2.95
C GLY A 66 14.08 -15.38 -2.46
N ASN A 67 15.03 -15.01 -3.32
CA ASN A 67 16.05 -14.02 -2.96
C ASN A 67 15.50 -12.61 -3.16
N TYR A 68 15.89 -11.69 -2.27
CA TYR A 68 15.49 -10.28 -2.34
C TYR A 68 16.71 -9.38 -2.52
N MET A 69 16.60 -8.43 -3.44
CA MET A 69 17.59 -7.37 -3.62
C MET A 69 17.40 -6.29 -2.54
N PRO A 70 18.46 -5.56 -2.13
CA PRO A 70 18.33 -4.49 -1.16
C PRO A 70 17.31 -3.42 -1.58
N GLN A 71 16.54 -2.91 -0.62
CA GLN A 71 15.60 -1.82 -0.88
C GLN A 71 16.35 -0.53 -1.23
N GLN A 72 15.82 0.20 -2.21
CA GLN A 72 16.30 1.53 -2.58
C GLN A 72 15.20 2.55 -2.43
N THR A 73 15.52 3.72 -1.87
CA THR A 73 14.58 4.84 -1.80
C THR A 73 14.13 5.23 -3.20
N ALA A 74 12.83 5.43 -3.37
CA ALA A 74 12.21 5.73 -4.65
C ALA A 74 11.42 7.03 -4.58
N THR A 75 11.52 7.81 -5.65
CA THR A 75 10.71 8.99 -5.91
C THR A 75 10.05 8.87 -7.28
N ASN A 76 8.87 9.46 -7.44
CA ASN A 76 8.22 9.49 -8.75
C ASN A 76 9.13 10.13 -9.81
N GLY A 77 9.07 9.62 -11.04
CA GLY A 77 9.99 9.95 -12.12
C GLY A 77 11.21 9.02 -12.23
N GLN A 78 11.46 8.17 -11.24
CA GLN A 78 12.60 7.24 -11.27
C GLN A 78 12.26 5.93 -11.96
N VAL A 79 13.26 5.41 -12.68
CA VAL A 79 13.24 4.07 -13.29
C VAL A 79 14.38 3.27 -12.69
N PHE A 80 14.06 2.17 -12.02
CA PHE A 80 15.02 1.19 -11.56
C PHE A 80 15.14 0.06 -12.59
N GLN A 81 16.31 -0.54 -12.67
CA GLN A 81 16.64 -1.61 -13.60
C GLN A 81 17.20 -2.79 -12.83
N ILE A 82 16.74 -3.98 -13.17
CA ILE A 82 17.33 -5.22 -12.69
C ILE A 82 18.32 -5.69 -13.74
N VAL A 83 19.61 -5.70 -13.40
CA VAL A 83 20.70 -6.02 -14.33
C VAL A 83 21.59 -7.12 -13.77
N ARG A 84 22.28 -7.85 -14.66
CA ARG A 84 23.27 -8.86 -14.27
C ARG A 84 24.57 -8.18 -13.86
N SER A 85 25.01 -8.42 -12.62
CA SER A 85 26.35 -8.11 -12.11
C SER A 85 27.26 -9.34 -12.17
N THR A 86 28.52 -9.20 -11.76
CA THR A 86 29.51 -10.28 -11.72
C THR A 86 29.15 -11.41 -10.74
N SER A 87 28.45 -11.10 -9.64
CA SER A 87 28.09 -12.05 -8.58
C SER A 87 26.59 -12.38 -8.50
N GLY A 88 25.76 -11.86 -9.41
CA GLY A 88 24.31 -12.07 -9.40
C GLY A 88 23.52 -10.90 -9.98
N ASP A 89 22.20 -10.94 -9.84
CA ASP A 89 21.32 -9.87 -10.30
C ASP A 89 21.25 -8.74 -9.26
N VAL A 90 21.23 -7.50 -9.73
CA VAL A 90 21.18 -6.31 -8.87
C VAL A 90 20.12 -5.33 -9.35
N LEU A 91 19.44 -4.70 -8.40
CA LEU A 91 18.58 -3.55 -8.65
C LEU A 91 19.45 -2.29 -8.65
N THR A 92 19.35 -1.46 -9.67
CA THR A 92 20.07 -0.18 -9.76
C THR A 92 19.14 0.91 -10.27
N LEU A 93 19.42 2.16 -9.89
CA LEU A 93 18.76 3.31 -10.51
C LEU A 93 19.27 3.48 -11.95
N GLY A 94 18.35 3.58 -12.91
CA GLY A 94 18.67 3.87 -14.30
C GLY A 94 18.95 5.35 -14.53
N THR A 95 19.57 5.67 -15.68
CA THR A 95 19.88 7.06 -16.07
C THR A 95 18.73 7.76 -16.80
N ASP A 96 17.82 6.98 -17.38
CA ASP A 96 16.70 7.51 -18.15
C ASP A 96 15.53 7.89 -17.22
N PRO A 97 15.01 9.13 -17.29
CA PRO A 97 13.87 9.51 -16.49
C PRO A 97 12.60 8.78 -16.94
N GLY A 98 11.77 8.39 -15.98
CA GLY A 98 10.45 7.82 -16.19
C GLY A 98 9.35 8.88 -16.21
N ASN A 99 8.10 8.42 -16.15
CA ASN A 99 6.97 9.33 -15.95
C ASN A 99 7.07 9.99 -14.57
N SER A 100 6.94 11.32 -14.51
CA SER A 100 7.00 12.14 -13.29
C SER A 100 6.04 11.74 -12.15
N SER A 101 5.04 10.92 -12.43
CA SER A 101 4.06 10.44 -11.45
C SER A 101 4.23 8.97 -11.06
N GLU A 102 5.20 8.27 -11.64
CA GLU A 102 5.38 6.82 -11.48
C GLU A 102 6.76 6.49 -10.92
N VAL A 103 6.85 5.37 -10.21
CA VAL A 103 8.10 4.66 -9.95
C VAL A 103 8.08 3.41 -10.81
N GLN A 104 9.11 3.20 -11.62
CA GLN A 104 9.17 2.06 -12.53
C GLN A 104 10.30 1.10 -12.14
N VAL A 105 10.09 -0.19 -12.37
CA VAL A 105 11.14 -1.22 -12.23
C VAL A 105 11.14 -2.06 -13.50
N ARG A 106 12.21 -1.97 -14.29
CA ARG A 106 12.39 -2.70 -15.55
C ARG A 106 13.28 -3.92 -15.33
N ASN A 107 12.88 -5.06 -15.88
CA ASN A 107 13.73 -6.24 -15.90
C ASN A 107 14.63 -6.21 -17.15
N ASP A 108 15.91 -5.89 -16.96
CA ASP A 108 16.91 -5.80 -18.02
C ASP A 108 17.81 -7.04 -18.10
N LEU A 109 17.42 -8.13 -17.42
CA LEU A 109 18.10 -9.40 -17.52
C LEU A 109 17.89 -10.01 -18.91
N PRO A 110 18.87 -10.76 -19.45
CA PRO A 110 18.69 -11.46 -20.73
C PRO A 110 17.67 -12.62 -20.63
N ASN A 111 17.49 -13.18 -19.43
CA ASN A 111 16.56 -14.25 -19.13
C ASN A 111 16.14 -14.21 -17.65
N GLY A 112 15.04 -14.90 -17.34
CA GLY A 112 14.49 -14.97 -15.98
C GLY A 112 13.47 -13.87 -15.69
N ALA A 113 12.34 -14.26 -15.11
CA ALA A 113 11.34 -13.33 -14.63
C ALA A 113 11.64 -12.92 -13.18
N THR A 114 11.31 -11.68 -12.84
CA THR A 114 11.53 -11.12 -11.51
C THR A 114 10.24 -10.50 -10.98
N ASN A 115 10.09 -10.40 -9.67
CA ASN A 115 9.02 -9.61 -9.08
C ASN A 115 9.58 -8.26 -8.64
N ALA A 116 8.78 -7.21 -8.73
CA ALA A 116 9.10 -5.91 -8.15
C ALA A 116 8.08 -5.60 -7.06
N THR A 117 8.57 -5.11 -5.92
CA THR A 117 7.73 -4.71 -4.80
C THR A 117 8.05 -3.26 -4.44
N ILE A 118 7.01 -2.47 -4.27
CA ILE A 118 7.11 -1.12 -3.71
C ILE A 118 6.64 -1.14 -2.25
N TYR A 119 7.33 -0.38 -1.42
CA TYR A 119 7.19 -0.39 0.03
C TYR A 119 6.91 1.02 0.55
N LYS A 120 6.25 1.05 1.70
CA LYS A 120 6.07 2.25 2.52
C LYS A 120 6.42 1.93 3.96
N ASP A 121 7.41 2.64 4.51
CA ASP A 121 7.96 2.39 5.85
C ASP A 121 8.41 0.93 6.03
N GLY A 122 9.11 0.40 5.01
CA GLY A 122 9.58 -0.99 4.98
C GLY A 122 8.49 -2.05 4.81
N SER A 123 7.20 -1.68 4.86
CA SER A 123 6.08 -2.60 4.65
C SER A 123 5.70 -2.66 3.17
N PRO A 124 5.49 -3.86 2.57
CA PRO A 124 5.04 -3.98 1.19
C PRO A 124 3.71 -3.27 0.96
N LEU A 125 3.60 -2.55 -0.17
CA LEU A 125 2.40 -1.81 -0.57
C LEU A 125 1.74 -2.43 -1.80
N ALA A 126 2.53 -2.81 -2.79
CA ALA A 126 2.09 -3.53 -3.99
C ALA A 126 3.25 -4.35 -4.56
N THR A 127 2.91 -5.44 -5.24
CA THR A 127 3.88 -6.28 -5.94
C THR A 127 3.37 -6.57 -7.34
N LYS A 128 4.22 -6.34 -8.35
CA LYS A 128 4.04 -6.89 -9.68
C LYS A 128 4.90 -8.15 -9.80
N THR A 129 4.26 -9.27 -10.11
CA THR A 129 4.94 -10.56 -10.24
C THR A 129 5.29 -10.87 -11.69
N SER A 130 6.23 -11.80 -11.90
CA SER A 130 6.52 -12.38 -13.20
C SER A 130 6.87 -11.37 -14.30
N ILE A 131 7.64 -10.32 -13.94
CA ILE A 131 8.12 -9.31 -14.90
C ILE A 131 9.15 -9.98 -15.80
N ALA A 132 8.80 -10.24 -17.06
CA ALA A 132 9.70 -10.88 -18.02
C ALA A 132 10.82 -9.92 -18.48
N PRO A 133 11.92 -10.44 -19.04
CA PRO A 133 12.95 -9.64 -19.71
C PRO A 133 12.36 -8.59 -20.66
N GLY A 134 12.82 -7.34 -20.53
CA GLY A 134 12.35 -6.19 -21.31
C GLY A 134 11.02 -5.58 -20.84
N GLN A 135 10.31 -6.21 -19.89
CA GLN A 135 9.09 -5.68 -19.30
C GLN A 135 9.37 -4.81 -18.07
N LYS A 136 8.34 -4.10 -17.60
CA LYS A 136 8.43 -3.27 -16.40
C LYS A 136 7.21 -3.37 -15.48
N ALA A 137 7.45 -3.17 -14.20
CA ALA A 137 6.46 -2.74 -13.23
C ALA A 137 6.34 -1.23 -13.21
N VAL A 138 5.12 -0.74 -12.99
CA VAL A 138 4.80 0.68 -12.95
C VAL A 138 3.96 0.92 -11.71
N PHE A 139 4.50 1.64 -10.74
CA PHE A 139 3.83 1.97 -9.50
C PHE A 139 3.42 3.43 -9.49
N GLN A 140 2.12 3.68 -9.34
CA GLN A 140 1.55 5.02 -9.25
C GLN A 140 0.52 5.05 -8.13
N PHE A 141 0.77 5.87 -7.11
CA PHE A 141 -0.14 6.01 -5.97
C PHE A 141 -0.60 7.45 -5.83
N LYS A 142 -1.92 7.61 -5.68
CA LYS A 142 -2.49 8.87 -5.19
C LYS A 142 -2.17 9.02 -3.69
N PRO A 143 -2.15 10.24 -3.14
CA PRO A 143 -2.12 10.46 -1.70
C PRO A 143 -3.50 10.16 -1.10
N THR A 144 -4.02 8.96 -1.32
CA THR A 144 -5.32 8.49 -0.82
C THR A 144 -5.13 7.18 -0.05
N LEU A 145 -6.02 6.94 0.90
CA LEU A 145 -6.02 5.77 1.75
C LEU A 145 -7.34 5.04 1.56
N TRP A 146 -7.28 3.75 1.24
CA TRP A 146 -8.44 2.87 1.20
C TRP A 146 -8.58 2.16 2.54
N ILE A 147 -9.75 2.25 3.15
CA ILE A 147 -10.01 1.72 4.49
C ILE A 147 -11.35 1.00 4.56
N GLY A 148 -11.36 -0.11 5.28
CA GLY A 148 -12.57 -0.86 5.53
C GLY A 148 -12.39 -1.90 6.62
N VAL A 149 -13.46 -2.62 6.87
CA VAL A 149 -13.49 -3.72 7.84
C VAL A 149 -13.35 -5.04 7.09
N ALA A 150 -12.42 -5.88 7.50
CA ALA A 150 -12.29 -7.24 6.95
C ALA A 150 -11.82 -8.22 8.02
N SER A 151 -12.35 -9.44 8.00
CA SER A 151 -11.96 -10.50 8.92
C SER A 151 -10.75 -11.27 8.40
N GLN A 152 -9.93 -11.80 9.31
CA GLN A 152 -8.83 -12.73 9.00
C GLN A 152 -7.74 -12.21 8.04
N ILE A 153 -7.62 -10.89 7.88
CA ILE A 153 -6.53 -10.29 7.11
C ILE A 153 -5.32 -10.02 8.01
N GLU A 154 -4.14 -10.36 7.50
CA GLU A 154 -2.86 -10.06 8.13
C GLU A 154 -2.19 -8.85 7.49
N GLN A 155 -1.45 -8.09 8.29
CA GLN A 155 -0.66 -7.00 7.73
C GLN A 155 0.40 -7.57 6.78
N GLY A 156 0.52 -6.98 5.60
CA GLY A 156 1.40 -7.49 4.54
C GLY A 156 0.78 -8.61 3.67
N ALA A 157 -0.43 -9.07 3.99
CA ALA A 157 -1.12 -10.05 3.15
C ALA A 157 -1.62 -9.44 1.84
N LEU A 158 -1.60 -10.25 0.78
CA LEU A 158 -2.20 -9.90 -0.51
C LEU A 158 -3.72 -9.84 -0.38
N LEU A 159 -4.31 -8.76 -0.87
CA LEU A 159 -5.75 -8.58 -0.92
C LEU A 159 -6.28 -9.14 -2.23
N ASN A 160 -7.26 -10.04 -2.13
CA ASN A 160 -7.96 -10.54 -3.31
C ASN A 160 -9.03 -9.51 -3.78
N SER A 161 -9.51 -9.69 -5.00
CA SER A 161 -10.48 -8.77 -5.61
C SER A 161 -11.79 -8.65 -4.82
N ALA A 162 -12.21 -9.70 -4.09
CA ALA A 162 -13.42 -9.65 -3.27
C ALA A 162 -13.25 -8.67 -2.11
N VAL A 163 -12.15 -8.78 -1.35
CA VAL A 163 -11.84 -7.85 -0.25
C VAL A 163 -11.66 -6.42 -0.75
N ILE A 164 -11.00 -6.24 -1.90
CA ILE A 164 -10.83 -4.91 -2.51
C ILE A 164 -12.17 -4.30 -2.94
N SER A 165 -13.12 -5.14 -3.37
CA SER A 165 -14.47 -4.68 -3.78
C SER A 165 -15.33 -4.32 -2.57
N ASP A 166 -15.20 -5.05 -1.47
CA ASP A 166 -15.92 -4.79 -0.22
C ASP A 166 -15.37 -3.54 0.50
N ILE A 167 -14.05 -3.31 0.43
CA ILE A 167 -13.43 -2.10 0.99
C ILE A 167 -13.52 -0.94 -0.02
N ASN A 168 -14.54 -0.11 0.16
CA ASN A 168 -14.90 0.93 -0.80
C ASN A 168 -14.71 2.38 -0.31
N THR A 169 -14.23 2.60 0.92
CA THR A 169 -14.02 3.97 1.42
C THR A 169 -12.63 4.47 1.06
N GLU A 170 -12.57 5.47 0.19
CA GLU A 170 -11.36 6.22 -0.17
C GLU A 170 -11.31 7.55 0.59
N LEU A 171 -10.20 7.79 1.30
CA LEU A 171 -9.94 9.04 2.02
C LEU A 171 -8.76 9.77 1.36
N SER A 172 -8.98 11.01 0.92
CA SER A 172 -7.90 11.85 0.38
C SER A 172 -7.05 12.42 1.51
N LEU A 173 -5.74 12.27 1.38
CA LEU A 173 -4.73 12.83 2.30
C LEU A 173 -3.98 14.02 1.68
N LEU A 174 -4.43 14.50 0.51
CA LEU A 174 -3.80 15.62 -0.17
C LEU A 174 -3.81 16.88 0.70
N GLY A 175 -2.62 17.43 0.94
CA GLY A 175 -2.44 18.66 1.73
C GLY A 175 -2.66 18.49 3.24
N ILE A 176 -2.79 17.26 3.74
CA ILE A 176 -2.99 16.98 5.17
C ILE A 176 -1.64 16.74 5.86
N ALA A 177 -1.39 17.45 6.96
CA ALA A 177 -0.28 17.18 7.87
C ALA A 177 -0.68 16.17 8.96
N SER A 178 -1.91 16.28 9.48
CA SER A 178 -2.47 15.32 10.43
C SER A 178 -3.99 15.25 10.41
N ALA A 179 -4.57 14.09 10.78
CA ALA A 179 -6.02 13.93 10.92
C ALA A 179 -6.39 12.71 11.77
N ASP A 180 -7.60 12.72 12.32
CA ASP A 180 -8.25 11.53 12.85
C ASP A 180 -9.00 10.79 11.73
N VAL A 181 -8.83 9.47 11.65
CA VAL A 181 -9.65 8.58 10.82
C VAL A 181 -10.72 7.96 11.72
N VAL A 182 -11.94 8.50 11.67
CA VAL A 182 -13.02 8.12 12.59
C VAL A 182 -13.92 7.07 11.95
N MET A 183 -14.04 5.92 12.62
CA MET A 183 -14.98 4.86 12.26
C MET A 183 -16.28 4.99 13.04
N THR A 184 -17.42 4.97 12.35
CA THR A 184 -18.77 4.91 12.94
C THR A 184 -19.63 3.83 12.29
N GLY A 185 -20.78 3.51 12.90
CA GLY A 185 -21.69 2.47 12.40
C GLY A 185 -21.41 1.10 13.04
N GLY A 186 -21.76 0.01 12.36
CA GLY A 186 -21.72 -1.33 12.92
C GLY A 186 -22.85 -1.63 13.92
N GLY A 187 -22.68 -2.72 14.67
CA GLY A 187 -23.61 -3.18 15.70
C GLY A 187 -24.37 -4.46 15.32
N PRO A 188 -24.92 -5.18 16.31
CA PRO A 188 -25.69 -6.39 16.05
C PRO A 188 -27.12 -6.05 15.56
N GLY A 189 -27.66 -6.94 14.72
CA GLY A 189 -29.08 -7.01 14.41
C GLY A 189 -29.56 -6.16 13.23
N PRO A 190 -30.89 -6.16 12.97
CA PRO A 190 -31.48 -5.61 11.74
C PRO A 190 -31.41 -4.09 11.61
N ARG A 191 -31.06 -3.39 12.70
CA ARG A 191 -30.89 -1.93 12.74
C ARG A 191 -29.42 -1.50 12.73
N SER A 192 -28.51 -2.44 12.48
CA SER A 192 -27.09 -2.13 12.32
C SER A 192 -26.90 -1.17 11.15
N LEU A 193 -26.07 -0.15 11.39
CA LEU A 193 -25.67 0.77 10.33
C LEU A 193 -24.40 0.22 9.66
N PRO A 194 -24.18 0.48 8.36
CA PRO A 194 -22.92 0.12 7.73
C PRO A 194 -21.76 0.85 8.39
N PHE A 195 -20.58 0.23 8.37
CA PHE A 195 -19.36 0.91 8.77
C PHE A 195 -19.08 2.10 7.84
N THR A 196 -18.67 3.21 8.43
CA THR A 196 -18.34 4.45 7.74
C THR A 196 -17.05 5.01 8.28
N PHE A 197 -16.21 5.54 7.40
CA PHE A 197 -14.94 6.17 7.76
C PHE A 197 -14.90 7.59 7.22
N ARG A 198 -14.40 8.52 8.02
CA ARG A 198 -14.24 9.92 7.62
C ARG A 198 -13.04 10.54 8.33
N LEU A 199 -12.54 11.63 7.76
CA LEU A 199 -11.52 12.44 8.40
C LEU A 199 -12.16 13.47 9.33
N GLU A 200 -11.64 13.56 10.55
CA GLU A 200 -11.96 14.60 11.53
C GLU A 200 -10.65 15.25 12.03
N HIS A 201 -10.74 16.41 12.68
CA HIS A 201 -9.60 17.14 13.25
C HIS A 201 -8.42 17.32 12.27
N VAL A 202 -8.73 17.66 11.02
CA VAL A 202 -7.74 17.81 9.94
C VAL A 202 -6.89 19.06 10.16
N VAL A 203 -5.57 18.88 10.08
CA VAL A 203 -4.57 19.95 10.03
C VAL A 203 -3.91 19.91 8.66
N MET A 204 -3.82 21.06 8.00
CA MET A 204 -3.22 21.20 6.68
C MET A 204 -1.70 21.36 6.76
N ALA A 205 -0.99 20.91 5.72
CA ALA A 205 0.47 20.97 5.56
C ALA A 205 0.96 22.26 4.90
#